data_AF-A0A372QL62-F1
#
_entry.id   AF-A0A372QL62-F1
#
_cell.length_a   1.000
_cell.length_b   1.000
_cell.length_c   1.000
_cell.angle_alpha   90.00
_cell.angle_beta   90.00
_cell.angle_gamma   90.00
#
_symmetry.space_group_name_H-M   'P 1'
#
loop_
_entity.id
_entity.type
_entity.pdbx_description
1 polymer ?
#
loop_
_entity_poly.entity_id
_entity_poly.type
_entity_poly.pdbx_seq_one_letter_code
_entity_poly.pdbx_strand_id
1 'polypeptide(L)' 'MTKFSSGKPPFHKRKHDAILALEICNGLRPEFGKGTPEIYKKLAYRCMNAIPDQ' A
#
# COMPACT_ATOMS: atom_id res chain seq x y z
N MET A 1 -7.32 -2.08 2.15
CA MET A 1 -7.04 -1.55 3.51
C MET A 1 -6.62 -0.08 3.50
N THR A 2 -5.61 0.34 2.73
CA THR A 2 -5.15 1.74 2.67
C THR A 2 -6.21 2.74 2.21
N LYS A 3 -7.08 2.39 1.25
CA LYS A 3 -8.21 3.25 0.84
C LYS A 3 -9.18 3.57 1.99
N PHE A 4 -9.51 2.55 2.77
CA PHE A 4 -10.42 2.68 3.91
C PHE A 4 -9.79 3.47 5.06
N SER A 5 -8.50 3.21 5.31
CA SER A 5 -7.70 3.87 6.35
C SER A 5 -7.45 5.36 6.08
N SER A 6 -7.19 5.74 4.83
CA SER A 6 -6.86 7.12 4.45
C SER A 6 -8.04 7.91 3.88
N GLY A 7 -9.15 7.25 3.58
CA GLY A 7 -10.28 7.83 2.84
C GLY A 7 -9.96 8.21 1.39
N LYS A 8 -8.75 7.91 0.89
CA LYS A 8 -8.25 8.31 -0.42
C LYS A 8 -7.71 7.11 -1.19
N PRO A 9 -7.69 7.13 -2.53
CA PRO A 9 -7.01 6.09 -3.30
C PRO A 9 -5.53 5.96 -2.92
N PRO A 10 -4.97 4.74 -2.94
CA PRO A 10 -3.53 4.54 -2.86
C PRO A 10 -2.84 5.37 -3.94
N PHE A 11 -1.72 6.01 -3.60
CA PHE A 11 -0.95 6.83 -4.56
C PHE A 11 -1.75 7.96 -5.24
N HIS A 12 -2.83 8.47 -4.63
CA HIS A 12 -3.64 9.56 -5.20
C HIS A 12 -2.87 10.84 -5.59
N LYS A 13 -1.66 11.04 -5.05
CA LYS A 13 -0.77 12.16 -5.36
C LYS A 13 0.18 11.89 -6.54
N ARG A 14 0.23 10.66 -7.06
CA ARG A 14 1.09 10.25 -8.17
C ARG A 14 0.26 9.90 -9.39
N LYS A 15 0.86 10.07 -10.57
CA LYS A 15 0.28 9.59 -11.83
C LYS A 15 0.30 8.07 -11.84
N HIS A 16 -0.76 7.48 -12.37
CA HIS A 16 -0.89 6.02 -12.49
C HIS A 16 -0.31 5.59 -13.84
N ASP A 17 1.02 5.59 -13.92
CA ASP A 17 1.78 5.24 -15.12
C ASP A 17 2.62 3.97 -14.89
N ALA A 18 3.32 3.53 -15.94
CA ALA A 18 4.20 2.37 -15.87
C ALA A 18 5.35 2.54 -14.87
N ILE A 19 5.77 3.78 -14.60
CA ILE A 19 6.82 4.06 -13.61
C ILE A 19 6.32 3.71 -12.21
N LEU A 20 5.11 4.16 -11.86
CA LEU A 20 4.49 3.80 -10.59
C LEU A 20 4.31 2.28 -10.46
N ALA A 21 3.92 1.59 -11.54
CA ALA A 21 3.79 0.15 -11.55
C ALA A 21 5.13 -0.55 -11.24
N LEU A 22 6.22 -0.11 -11.88
CA LEU A 22 7.57 -0.62 -11.61
C LEU A 22 8.01 -0.37 -10.16
N GLU A 23 7.75 0.82 -9.63
CA GLU A 23 8.04 1.12 -8.21
C GLU A 23 7.29 0.19 -7.27
N ILE A 24 6.01 -0.11 -7.54
CA ILE A 24 5.20 -1.05 -6.74
C ILE A 24 5.78 -2.47 -6.82
N CYS A 25 6.17 -2.93 -8.01
CA CYS A 25 6.84 -4.22 -8.17
C CYS A 25 8.18 -4.28 -7.41
N ASN A 26 8.90 -3.16 -7.34
CA ASN A 26 10.14 -3.02 -6.58
C ASN A 26 9.94 -2.87 -5.06
N GLY A 27 8.69 -2.90 -4.57
CA GLY A 27 8.40 -2.88 -3.14
C GLY A 27 7.84 -1.56 -2.61
N LEU A 28 7.55 -0.57 -3.46
CA LEU A 28 6.83 0.63 -3.03
C LEU A 28 5.45 0.23 -2.48
N ARG A 29 5.12 0.68 -1.28
CA ARG A 29 3.83 0.41 -0.64
C ARG A 29 3.13 1.72 -0.26
N PRO A 30 1.79 1.75 -0.35
CA PRO A 30 1.02 2.93 -0.02
C PRO A 30 1.04 3.23 1.48
N GLU A 31 1.02 4.51 1.84
CA GLU A 31 0.93 4.95 3.23
C GLU A 31 -0.47 4.72 3.82
N PHE A 32 -0.50 4.47 5.13
CA PHE A 32 -1.73 4.36 5.92
C PHE A 32 -2.03 5.69 6.62
N GLY A 33 -3.31 5.98 6.86
CA GLY A 33 -3.73 7.15 7.63
C GLY A 33 -3.17 7.13 9.05
N LYS A 34 -2.90 8.32 9.62
CA LYS A 34 -2.24 8.51 10.93
C LYS A 34 -2.94 7.83 12.13
N GLY A 35 -4.20 7.43 11.99
CA GLY A 35 -4.97 6.71 13.03
C GLY A 35 -5.07 5.19 12.84
N THR A 36 -4.39 4.63 11.84
CA THR A 36 -4.53 3.19 11.54
C THR A 36 -3.81 2.36 12.59
N PRO A 37 -4.48 1.40 13.27
CA PRO A 37 -3.82 0.52 14.22
C PRO A 37 -2.72 -0.30 13.55
N GLU A 38 -1.63 -0.54 14.28
CA GLU A 38 -0.43 -1.17 13.74
C GLU A 38 -0.66 -2.62 13.28
N ILE A 39 -1.57 -3.35 13.95
CA ILE A 39 -2.01 -4.70 13.54
C ILE A 39 -2.54 -4.71 12.11
N TYR A 40 -3.38 -3.74 11.75
CA TYR A 40 -3.93 -3.67 10.39
C TYR A 40 -2.89 -3.27 9.36
N LYS A 41 -1.91 -2.44 9.73
CA LYS A 41 -0.78 -2.13 8.84
C LYS A 41 0.05 -3.38 8.58
N LYS A 42 0.43 -4.12 9.62
CA LYS A 42 1.18 -5.39 9.49
C LYS A 42 0.44 -6.39 8.62
N LEU A 43 -0.86 -6.58 8.84
CA LEU A 43 -1.68 -7.46 8.02
C LEU A 43 -1.73 -7.01 6.55
N ALA A 44 -1.95 -5.72 6.32
CA ALA A 44 -1.97 -5.18 4.96
C ALA A 44 -0.63 -5.34 4.25
N TYR A 45 0.50 -5.15 4.95
CA TYR A 45 1.83 -5.38 4.39
C TYR A 45 2.05 -6.84 4.02
N ARG A 46 1.61 -7.79 4.87
CA ARG A 46 1.66 -9.23 4.54
C ARG A 46 0.85 -9.55 3.28
N CYS A 47 -0.37 -9.04 3.18
CA CYS A 47 -1.21 -9.25 1.98
C CYS A 47 -0.64 -8.61 0.72
N MET A 48 0.16 -7.55 0.84
CA MET A 48 0.81 -6.87 -0.27
C MET A 48 2.24 -7.39 -0.52
N ASN A 49 2.66 -8.46 0.16
CA ASN A 49 3.97 -9.05 -0.09
C ASN A 49 3.97 -9.71 -1.47
N ALA A 50 5.06 -9.56 -2.22
CA ALA A 50 5.17 -10.14 -3.56
C ALA A 50 5.30 -11.68 -3.52
N ILE A 51 5.72 -12.20 -2.37
CA ILE A 51 5.89 -13.63 -2.11
C ILE A 51 4.64 -14.09 -1.33
N PRO A 52 3.77 -14.91 -1.93
CA PRO A 52 2.47 -15.26 -1.33
C PRO A 52 2.51 -16.33 -0.21
N ASP A 53 3.67 -16.74 0.32
CA ASP A 53 3.77 -17.87 1.27
C ASP A 53 4.87 -17.67 2.34
N GLN A 54 4.87 -16.51 3.02
CA GLN A 54 5.73 -16.22 4.19
C GLN A 54 4.96 -16.16 5.52
#